data_AF-C4RQI3-F1
#
_entry.id   AF-C4RQI3-F1
#
_cell.length_a   1.000
_cell.length_b   1.000
_cell.length_c   1.000
_cell.angle_alpha   90.00
_cell.angle_beta   90.00
_cell.angle_gamma   90.00
#
_symmetry.space_group_name_H-M   'P 1'
#
loop_
_entity.id
_entity.type
_entity.pdbx_description
1 polymer ?
#
loop_
_entity_poly.entity_id
_entity_poly.type
_entity_poly.pdbx_seq_one_letter_code
_entity_poly.pdbx_strand_id
1 'polypeptide(L)'
;MQLGGYTRNVRDALAHLNAADPSSPDTFYRRNLPRTNLYDSAGDTGQVALVTEVMTSVPIYLHAGDVITNISVRSGATAANTPTNYWLALYSNAATPALLAQTADQTSTAWGANTTKTLALATAQTITESGIYWVGIMVKATAVPTLLGAVGAPAIVTGERNLSQSSGSSLAATAPATIASPTAKQFVPYVVLT
;
A
#
# COMPACT_ATOMS: atom_id res chain seq x y z
N MET A 1 -48.83 18.22 9.45
CA MET A 1 -48.53 17.13 10.39
C MET A 1 -47.06 16.78 10.21
N GLN A 2 -46.18 17.50 10.92
CA GLN A 2 -44.73 17.33 10.81
C GLN A 2 -44.29 16.41 11.95
N LEU A 3 -43.97 15.16 11.61
CA LEU A 3 -43.35 14.20 12.53
C LEU A 3 -41.93 14.68 12.84
N GLY A 4 -41.81 15.48 13.89
CA GLY A 4 -40.54 15.79 14.53
C GLY A 4 -40.06 14.63 15.40
N GLY A 5 -38.74 14.53 15.55
CA GLY A 5 -38.13 13.92 16.74
C GLY A 5 -37.22 12.73 16.51
N TYR A 6 -36.13 12.88 15.74
CA TYR A 6 -34.93 12.07 15.97
C TYR A 6 -33.78 12.99 16.40
N THR A 7 -33.50 13.02 17.69
CA THR A 7 -32.55 13.93 18.37
C THR A 7 -31.28 13.22 18.84
N ARG A 8 -30.79 12.23 18.09
CA ARG A 8 -29.46 11.65 18.32
C ARG A 8 -28.70 11.57 17.02
N ASN A 9 -27.39 11.80 17.08
CA ASN A 9 -26.44 11.55 16.00
C ASN A 9 -26.87 10.29 15.28
N VAL A 10 -26.95 10.35 13.94
CA VAL A 10 -27.04 9.17 13.08
C VAL A 10 -26.19 8.12 13.76
N ARG A 11 -26.82 7.02 14.22
CA ARG A 11 -26.08 5.88 14.78
C ARG A 11 -24.94 5.66 13.80
N ASP A 12 -23.73 6.00 14.20
CA ASP A 12 -22.58 5.91 13.32
C ASP A 12 -22.41 4.42 13.09
N ALA A 13 -23.07 3.94 12.03
CA ALA A 13 -23.24 2.54 11.76
C ALA A 13 -21.87 1.90 11.50
N LEU A 14 -20.83 2.73 11.31
CA LEU A 14 -19.45 2.35 11.11
C LEU A 14 -18.54 2.71 12.29
N ALA A 15 -19.06 3.27 13.40
CA ALA A 15 -18.27 3.55 14.61
C ALA A 15 -17.59 2.28 15.16
N HIS A 16 -18.22 1.12 14.98
CA HIS A 16 -17.64 -0.17 15.36
C HIS A 16 -16.41 -0.54 14.50
N LEU A 17 -16.32 -0.04 13.27
CA LEU A 17 -15.13 -0.20 12.42
C LEU A 17 -13.98 0.68 12.91
N ASN A 18 -14.29 1.79 13.58
CA ASN A 18 -13.34 2.63 14.30
C ASN A 18 -12.93 2.02 15.66
N ALA A 19 -13.82 1.25 16.31
CA ALA A 19 -13.52 0.53 17.56
C ALA A 19 -12.74 -0.79 17.36
N ALA A 20 -12.70 -1.33 16.14
CA ALA A 20 -11.85 -2.45 15.74
C ALA A 20 -10.43 -2.02 15.30
N ASP A 21 -10.12 -0.74 15.53
CA ASP A 21 -8.81 -0.17 15.32
C ASP A 21 -7.88 -0.63 16.46
N PRO A 22 -6.78 -1.35 16.18
CA PRO A 22 -5.87 -1.82 17.22
C PRO A 22 -5.02 -0.68 17.81
N SER A 23 -5.32 0.59 17.51
CA SER A 23 -4.64 1.76 18.06
C SER A 23 -4.79 1.82 19.58
N SER A 24 -3.90 1.11 20.25
CA SER A 24 -3.55 1.26 21.66
C SER A 24 -2.28 2.10 21.74
N PRO A 25 -2.01 2.79 22.87
CA PRO A 25 -0.67 3.31 23.15
C PRO A 25 0.45 2.27 22.95
N ASP A 26 0.14 0.97 23.01
CA ASP A 26 1.11 -0.13 22.87
C ASP A 26 1.27 -0.66 21.43
N THR A 27 0.44 -0.24 20.47
CA THR A 27 0.47 -0.78 19.09
C THR A 27 0.69 0.35 18.09
N PHE A 28 1.94 0.53 17.68
CA PHE A 28 2.29 1.43 16.58
C PHE A 28 1.91 0.84 15.23
N TYR A 29 1.18 1.61 14.41
CA TYR A 29 1.00 1.31 13.00
C TYR A 29 0.61 2.57 12.19
N ARG A 30 0.79 2.50 10.86
CA ARG A 30 0.32 3.48 9.87
C ARG A 30 -0.37 2.76 8.72
N ARG A 31 -1.43 3.33 8.16
CA ARG A 31 -2.13 2.79 6.98
C ARG A 31 -2.41 3.91 5.97
N ASN A 32 -2.37 3.59 4.68
CA ASN A 32 -2.61 4.58 3.63
C ASN A 32 -4.09 4.81 3.30
N LEU A 33 -4.94 3.79 3.50
CA LEU A 33 -6.38 3.87 3.24
C LEU A 33 -7.19 3.49 4.50
N PRO A 34 -8.47 3.87 4.58
CA PRO A 34 -9.38 3.27 5.54
C PRO A 34 -9.54 1.76 5.27
N ARG A 35 -9.95 1.01 6.29
CA ARG A 35 -10.23 -0.44 6.18
C ARG A 35 -11.57 -0.75 5.49
N THR A 36 -12.33 0.27 5.14
CA THR A 36 -13.64 0.17 4.49
C THR A 36 -13.52 0.41 2.98
N ASN A 37 -14.47 -0.13 2.22
CA ASN A 37 -14.52 0.01 0.76
C ASN A 37 -13.23 -0.43 0.07
N LEU A 38 -12.66 -1.54 0.54
CA LEU A 38 -11.53 -2.20 -0.10
C LEU A 38 -12.04 -3.31 -1.00
N TYR A 39 -11.48 -3.39 -2.20
CA TYR A 39 -11.85 -4.29 -3.28
C TYR A 39 -10.62 -5.07 -3.75
N ASP A 40 -10.84 -6.22 -4.39
CA ASP A 40 -9.79 -6.88 -5.14
C ASP A 40 -9.53 -6.16 -6.47
N SER A 41 -8.27 -5.84 -6.74
CA SER A 41 -7.82 -5.12 -7.94
C SER A 41 -8.38 -5.67 -9.25
N ALA A 42 -8.09 -6.92 -9.62
CA ALA A 42 -8.61 -7.47 -10.87
C ALA A 42 -10.00 -8.10 -10.71
N GLY A 43 -10.27 -8.80 -9.60
CA GLY A 43 -11.50 -9.57 -9.41
C GLY A 43 -12.76 -8.71 -9.37
N ASP A 44 -12.73 -7.61 -8.62
CA ASP A 44 -13.92 -6.78 -8.38
C ASP A 44 -13.96 -5.54 -9.27
N THR A 45 -12.78 -4.99 -9.61
CA THR A 45 -12.69 -3.67 -10.27
C THR A 45 -12.14 -3.73 -11.69
N GLY A 46 -11.54 -4.85 -12.10
CA GLY A 46 -10.83 -4.99 -13.38
C GLY A 46 -9.56 -4.14 -13.50
N GLN A 47 -9.10 -3.50 -12.42
CA GLN A 47 -7.95 -2.62 -12.41
C GLN A 47 -6.68 -3.37 -12.02
N VAL A 48 -5.63 -3.25 -12.82
CA VAL A 48 -4.39 -4.03 -12.62
C VAL A 48 -3.47 -3.36 -11.59
N ALA A 49 -3.37 -3.94 -10.39
CA ALA A 49 -2.51 -3.40 -9.32
C ALA A 49 -1.01 -3.68 -9.53
N LEU A 50 -0.64 -4.83 -10.08
CA LEU A 50 0.75 -5.24 -10.29
C LEU A 50 0.97 -5.69 -11.73
N VAL A 51 2.18 -5.51 -12.22
CA VAL A 51 2.68 -6.05 -13.48
C VAL A 51 4.03 -6.70 -13.18
N THR A 52 4.33 -7.84 -13.79
CA THR A 52 5.60 -8.53 -13.53
C THR A 52 6.79 -7.60 -13.80
N GLU A 53 7.79 -7.62 -12.92
CA GLU A 53 9.03 -6.83 -13.05
C GLU A 53 8.86 -5.31 -13.04
N VAL A 54 7.68 -4.82 -12.62
CA VAL A 54 7.36 -3.40 -12.49
C VAL A 54 6.93 -3.13 -11.04
N MET A 55 7.43 -2.05 -10.46
CA MET A 55 7.05 -1.65 -9.10
C MET A 55 5.79 -0.79 -9.14
N THR A 56 4.80 -1.11 -8.31
CA THR A 56 3.70 -0.19 -7.97
C THR A 56 4.02 0.50 -6.66
N SER A 57 3.86 1.81 -6.60
CA SER A 57 4.07 2.62 -5.40
C SER A 57 2.81 3.36 -4.99
N VAL A 58 2.56 3.42 -3.68
CA VAL A 58 1.43 4.12 -3.07
C VAL A 58 1.90 5.09 -1.98
N PRO A 59 1.24 6.24 -1.83
CA PRO A 59 1.59 7.21 -0.80
C PRO A 59 1.14 6.72 0.58
N ILE A 60 1.90 7.06 1.61
CA ILE A 60 1.50 6.91 3.01
C ILE A 60 2.01 8.11 3.82
N TYR A 61 1.17 8.63 4.71
CA TYR A 61 1.58 9.70 5.61
C TYR A 61 2.27 9.11 6.84
N LEU A 62 3.49 9.58 7.12
CA LEU A 62 4.29 9.18 8.29
C LEU A 62 4.64 10.42 9.11
N HIS A 63 4.84 10.21 10.41
CA HIS A 63 5.24 11.25 11.35
C HIS A 63 6.73 11.13 11.69
N ALA A 64 7.38 12.27 11.92
CA ALA A 64 8.72 12.28 12.49
C ALA A 64 8.73 11.52 13.83
N GLY A 65 9.71 10.63 14.02
CA GLY A 65 9.84 9.74 15.16
C GLY A 65 9.23 8.34 14.94
N ASP A 66 8.42 8.14 13.89
CA ASP A 66 7.92 6.81 13.53
C ASP A 66 9.12 5.87 13.24
N VAL A 67 9.12 4.67 13.83
CA VAL A 67 10.13 3.64 13.57
C VAL A 67 9.45 2.51 12.79
N ILE A 68 9.77 2.39 11.51
CA ILE A 68 9.19 1.38 10.63
C ILE A 68 10.08 0.15 10.62
N THR A 69 9.51 -1.00 10.90
CA THR A 69 10.17 -2.30 10.96
C THR A 69 9.58 -3.28 9.96
N ASN A 70 8.30 -3.17 9.64
CA ASN A 70 7.62 -4.06 8.72
C ASN A 70 6.70 -3.31 7.76
N ILE A 71 6.52 -3.90 6.57
CA ILE A 71 5.50 -3.49 5.61
C ILE A 71 4.57 -4.67 5.37
N SER A 72 3.27 -4.41 5.41
CA SER A 72 2.21 -5.39 5.22
C SER A 72 1.34 -5.05 4.02
N VAL A 73 1.11 -6.04 3.16
CA VAL A 73 0.22 -5.96 2.00
C VAL A 73 -0.62 -7.23 1.94
N ARG A 74 -1.89 -7.13 1.54
CA ARG A 74 -2.78 -8.28 1.39
C ARG A 74 -3.06 -8.57 -0.08
N SER A 75 -2.85 -9.82 -0.49
CA SER A 75 -3.32 -10.29 -1.79
C SER A 75 -4.85 -10.47 -1.78
N GLY A 76 -5.47 -10.22 -2.93
CA GLY A 76 -6.87 -10.50 -3.20
C GLY A 76 -7.07 -11.92 -3.72
N ALA A 77 -8.01 -12.10 -4.66
CA ALA A 77 -8.46 -13.42 -5.10
C ALA A 77 -7.39 -14.21 -5.88
N THR A 78 -6.44 -13.55 -6.52
CA THR A 78 -5.39 -14.20 -7.33
C THR A 78 -4.08 -14.29 -6.55
N ALA A 79 -3.53 -15.50 -6.45
CA ALA A 79 -2.21 -15.77 -5.87
C ALA A 79 -1.07 -15.44 -6.85
N ALA A 80 0.15 -15.26 -6.34
CA ALA A 80 1.34 -15.24 -7.17
C ALA A 80 1.63 -16.65 -7.71
N ASN A 81 1.72 -16.80 -9.04
CA ASN A 81 2.10 -18.06 -9.68
C ASN A 81 3.58 -18.05 -10.05
N THR A 82 4.33 -19.05 -9.59
CA THR A 82 5.78 -19.19 -9.81
C THR A 82 6.54 -17.85 -9.59
N PRO A 83 6.45 -17.23 -8.39
CA PRO A 83 7.25 -16.05 -8.12
C PRO A 83 8.74 -16.40 -8.21
N THR A 84 9.53 -15.45 -8.69
CA THR A 84 10.99 -15.57 -8.76
C THR A 84 11.68 -14.51 -7.92
N ASN A 85 11.09 -13.30 -7.82
CA ASN A 85 11.50 -12.24 -6.90
C ASN A 85 10.24 -11.52 -6.41
N TYR A 86 10.23 -11.09 -5.16
CA TYR A 86 9.32 -10.05 -4.68
C TYR A 86 9.82 -9.41 -3.40
N TRP A 87 9.55 -8.12 -3.27
CA TRP A 87 9.96 -7.31 -2.14
C TRP A 87 9.00 -6.13 -1.92
N LEU A 88 9.11 -5.54 -0.74
CA LEU A 88 8.46 -4.28 -0.39
C LEU A 88 9.55 -3.25 -0.06
N ALA A 89 9.29 -1.98 -0.38
CA ALA A 89 10.25 -0.92 -0.17
C ALA A 89 9.58 0.34 0.39
N LEU A 90 10.34 1.11 1.16
CA LEU A 90 9.97 2.42 1.68
C LEU A 90 10.85 3.48 1.03
N TYR A 91 10.21 4.50 0.49
CA TYR A 91 10.83 5.62 -0.20
C TYR A 91 10.50 6.95 0.48
N SER A 92 11.41 7.90 0.38
CA SER A 92 11.37 9.22 1.03
C SER A 92 10.20 10.10 0.54
N ASN A 93 9.98 11.20 1.27
CA ASN A 93 9.04 12.27 0.94
C ASN A 93 9.57 13.29 -0.11
N ALA A 94 10.79 13.11 -0.63
CA ALA A 94 11.39 14.01 -1.61
C ALA A 94 10.61 14.09 -2.93
N ALA A 95 10.85 15.16 -3.71
CA ALA A 95 10.21 15.37 -5.01
C ALA A 95 10.46 14.20 -5.99
N THR A 96 11.68 13.66 -5.96
CA THR A 96 12.02 12.36 -6.55
C THR A 96 12.27 11.39 -5.39
N PRO A 97 11.31 10.51 -5.03
CA PRO A 97 11.43 9.66 -3.85
C PRO A 97 12.66 8.75 -3.93
N ALA A 98 13.60 8.90 -3.00
CA ALA A 98 14.78 8.04 -2.85
C ALA A 98 14.47 6.83 -1.94
N LEU A 99 15.09 5.69 -2.24
CA LEU A 99 14.95 4.47 -1.45
C LEU A 99 15.52 4.69 -0.04
N LEU A 100 14.72 4.44 0.99
CA LEU A 100 15.14 4.50 2.38
C LEU A 100 15.46 3.11 2.92
N ALA A 101 14.55 2.15 2.67
CA ALA A 101 14.69 0.79 3.14
C ALA A 101 13.93 -0.17 2.22
N GLN A 102 14.32 -1.43 2.22
CA GLN A 102 13.58 -2.51 1.56
C GLN A 102 13.59 -3.77 2.43
N THR A 103 12.66 -4.66 2.15
CA THR A 103 12.66 -6.02 2.69
C THR A 103 13.72 -6.86 2.01
N ALA A 104 14.06 -8.02 2.59
CA ALA A 104 14.78 -9.04 1.83
C ALA A 104 13.94 -9.50 0.63
N ASP A 105 14.60 -9.81 -0.50
CA ASP A 105 13.93 -10.49 -1.61
C ASP A 105 13.47 -11.87 -1.16
N GLN A 106 12.23 -12.18 -1.48
CA GLN A 106 11.57 -13.39 -1.02
C GLN A 106 11.72 -14.56 -2.00
N THR A 107 12.39 -14.32 -3.14
CA THR A 107 12.69 -15.31 -4.17
C THR A 107 11.43 -16.07 -4.64
N SER A 108 11.40 -17.40 -4.51
CA SER A 108 10.30 -18.27 -4.91
C SER A 108 9.30 -18.56 -3.79
N THR A 109 9.33 -17.79 -2.70
CA THR A 109 8.39 -18.00 -1.58
C THR A 109 6.95 -17.79 -2.06
N ALA A 110 6.04 -18.70 -1.70
CA ALA A 110 4.66 -18.61 -2.18
C ALA A 110 3.92 -17.40 -1.57
N TRP A 111 3.20 -16.65 -2.40
CA TRP A 111 2.21 -15.66 -1.97
C TRP A 111 0.82 -16.10 -2.40
N GLY A 112 0.13 -16.80 -1.49
CA GLY A 112 -1.22 -17.30 -1.71
C GLY A 112 -2.26 -16.19 -1.88
N ALA A 113 -3.43 -16.54 -2.41
CA ALA A 113 -4.59 -15.65 -2.46
C ALA A 113 -5.08 -15.31 -1.04
N ASN A 114 -5.76 -14.19 -0.88
CA ASN A 114 -6.40 -13.76 0.38
C ASN A 114 -5.46 -13.74 1.58
N THR A 115 -4.16 -13.53 1.34
CA THR A 115 -3.10 -13.69 2.34
C THR A 115 -2.40 -12.36 2.58
N THR A 116 -2.32 -11.96 3.84
CA THR A 116 -1.48 -10.85 4.25
C THR A 116 -0.02 -11.29 4.28
N LYS A 117 0.84 -10.59 3.55
CA LYS A 117 2.29 -10.69 3.66
C LYS A 117 2.79 -9.52 4.48
N THR A 118 3.35 -9.83 5.65
CA THR A 118 4.07 -8.90 6.51
C THR A 118 5.53 -9.24 6.40
N LEU A 119 6.32 -8.34 5.83
CA LEU A 119 7.74 -8.54 5.60
C LEU A 119 8.54 -7.53 6.41
N ALA A 120 9.61 -7.99 7.04
CA ALA A 120 10.53 -7.13 7.78
C ALA A 120 11.44 -6.37 6.82
N LEU A 121 11.67 -5.09 7.10
CA LEU A 121 12.73 -4.32 6.46
C LEU A 121 14.08 -4.91 6.89
N ALA A 122 15.05 -4.91 5.98
CA ALA A 122 16.42 -5.37 6.30
C ALA A 122 17.06 -4.52 7.41
N THR A 123 16.64 -3.26 7.53
CA THR A 123 17.01 -2.35 8.62
C THR A 123 15.80 -1.50 8.95
N ALA A 124 15.53 -1.32 10.26
CA ALA A 124 14.45 -0.46 10.72
C ALA A 124 14.68 0.99 10.26
N GLN A 125 13.65 1.66 9.78
CA GLN A 125 13.73 3.02 9.29
C GLN A 125 13.07 3.99 10.26
N THR A 126 13.87 4.88 10.86
CA THR A 126 13.35 6.02 11.61
C THR A 126 12.98 7.15 10.65
N ILE A 127 11.77 7.67 10.78
CA ILE A 127 11.27 8.80 10.01
C ILE A 127 11.74 10.10 10.67
N THR A 128 12.48 10.94 9.95
CA THR A 128 13.04 12.19 10.48
C THR A 128 12.13 13.39 10.28
N GLU A 129 11.26 13.34 9.27
CA GLU A 129 10.38 14.44 8.89
C GLU A 129 8.96 13.91 8.65
N SER A 130 7.94 14.62 9.12
CA SER A 130 6.56 14.25 8.84
C SER A 130 6.22 14.56 7.37
N GLY A 131 5.50 13.66 6.70
CA GLY A 131 5.10 13.90 5.32
C GLY A 131 4.57 12.67 4.60
N ILE A 132 4.38 12.82 3.28
CA ILE A 132 3.94 11.73 2.40
C ILE A 132 5.17 10.99 1.89
N TYR A 133 5.35 9.77 2.38
CA TYR A 133 6.32 8.78 1.93
C TYR A 133 5.67 7.82 0.93
N TRP A 134 6.45 6.93 0.33
CA TRP A 134 5.93 5.96 -0.64
C TRP A 134 6.30 4.52 -0.28
N VAL A 135 5.34 3.62 -0.41
CA VAL A 135 5.56 2.17 -0.31
C VAL A 135 5.59 1.57 -1.70
N GLY A 136 6.70 0.94 -2.07
CA GLY A 136 6.88 0.19 -3.30
C GLY A 136 6.55 -1.29 -3.11
N ILE A 137 5.89 -1.88 -4.10
CA ILE A 137 5.51 -3.28 -4.18
C ILE A 137 5.97 -3.80 -5.55
N MET A 138 6.85 -4.80 -5.57
CA MET A 138 7.31 -5.44 -6.80
C MET A 138 7.14 -6.94 -6.69
N VAL A 139 6.60 -7.56 -7.74
CA VAL A 139 6.54 -9.01 -7.89
C VAL A 139 6.98 -9.38 -9.31
N LYS A 140 7.92 -10.32 -9.42
CA LYS A 140 8.28 -11.00 -10.66
C LYS A 140 7.74 -12.42 -10.61
N ALA A 141 6.76 -12.71 -11.45
CA ALA A 141 6.03 -13.98 -11.46
C ALA A 141 5.39 -14.20 -12.84
N THR A 142 5.03 -15.44 -13.18
CA THR A 142 4.24 -15.69 -14.41
C THR A 142 2.82 -15.12 -14.30
N ALA A 143 2.25 -15.14 -13.09
CA ALA A 143 1.09 -14.36 -12.72
C ALA A 143 1.37 -13.66 -11.38
N VAL A 144 1.23 -12.34 -11.36
CA VAL A 144 1.37 -11.54 -10.14
C VAL A 144 0.08 -11.64 -9.30
N PRO A 145 0.17 -11.52 -7.95
CA PRO A 145 -1.01 -11.56 -7.13
C PRO A 145 -1.86 -10.31 -7.39
N THR A 146 -3.19 -10.45 -7.29
CA THR A 146 -4.05 -9.28 -7.17
C THR A 146 -3.92 -8.72 -5.77
N LEU A 147 -4.14 -7.41 -5.59
CA LEU A 147 -4.00 -6.75 -4.31
C LEU A 147 -5.35 -6.22 -3.82
N LEU A 148 -5.53 -6.24 -2.50
CA LEU A 148 -6.60 -5.52 -1.83
C LEU A 148 -6.29 -4.02 -1.81
N GLY A 149 -7.28 -3.17 -2.09
CA GLY A 149 -7.08 -1.73 -2.19
C GLY A 149 -8.36 -0.99 -2.57
N ALA A 150 -8.25 0.24 -3.04
CA ALA A 150 -9.38 1.04 -3.50
C ALA A 150 -9.13 1.61 -4.91
N VAL A 151 -10.21 1.96 -5.60
CA VAL A 151 -10.12 2.69 -6.88
C VAL A 151 -10.13 4.18 -6.58
N GLY A 152 -9.08 4.88 -7.00
CA GLY A 152 -8.95 6.33 -6.90
C GLY A 152 -8.89 6.96 -8.28
N ALA A 153 -9.43 8.17 -8.43
CA ALA A 153 -9.19 8.94 -9.63
C ALA A 153 -7.68 9.28 -9.73
N PRO A 154 -7.08 9.22 -10.93
CA PRO A 154 -5.76 9.81 -11.14
C PRO A 154 -5.84 11.33 -10.92
N ALA A 155 -4.69 11.99 -10.80
CA ALA A 155 -4.62 13.45 -10.71
C ALA A 155 -5.40 14.10 -11.87
N ILE A 156 -6.38 14.93 -11.56
CA ILE A 156 -7.23 15.66 -12.52
C ILE A 156 -6.73 17.09 -12.65
N VAL A 157 -6.22 17.66 -11.55
CA VAL A 157 -5.75 19.05 -11.49
C VAL A 157 -4.23 19.09 -11.42
N THR A 158 -3.64 20.11 -12.02
CA THR A 158 -2.19 20.35 -11.95
C THR A 158 -1.77 20.53 -10.48
N GLY A 159 -0.76 19.77 -10.05
CA GLY A 159 -0.22 19.81 -8.69
C GLY A 159 -0.74 18.71 -7.77
N GLU A 160 -1.78 17.96 -8.16
CA GLU A 160 -2.19 16.75 -7.45
C GLU A 160 -1.12 15.65 -7.59
N ARG A 161 -0.89 14.92 -6.50
CA ARG A 161 0.00 13.75 -6.52
C ARG A 161 -0.80 12.51 -6.90
N ASN A 162 -0.13 11.57 -7.58
CA ASN A 162 -0.70 10.26 -7.85
C ASN A 162 -1.06 9.55 -6.53
N LEU A 163 -2.23 8.91 -6.46
CA LEU A 163 -2.58 8.04 -5.35
C LEU A 163 -2.01 6.62 -5.51
N SER A 164 -1.56 6.28 -6.72
CA SER A 164 -0.86 5.05 -7.05
C SER A 164 -0.13 5.25 -8.37
N GLN A 165 1.03 4.63 -8.53
CA GLN A 165 1.83 4.76 -9.74
C GLN A 165 2.75 3.56 -9.97
N SER A 166 2.99 3.21 -11.23
CA SER A 166 4.01 2.23 -11.63
C SER A 166 5.33 2.90 -11.99
N SER A 167 6.45 2.24 -11.72
CA SER A 167 7.78 2.68 -12.13
C SER A 167 8.74 1.50 -12.29
N GLY A 168 9.81 1.71 -13.05
CA GLY A 168 10.80 0.68 -13.36
C GLY A 168 10.35 -0.33 -14.42
N SER A 169 11.31 -1.15 -14.85
CA SER A 169 11.14 -2.24 -15.81
C SER A 169 12.25 -3.26 -15.56
N SER A 170 11.98 -4.54 -15.84
CA SER A 170 12.93 -5.65 -15.64
C SER A 170 13.52 -5.70 -14.22
N LEU A 171 12.73 -5.30 -13.22
CA LEU A 171 13.15 -5.29 -11.82
C LEU A 171 13.36 -6.72 -11.30
N ALA A 172 14.40 -6.87 -10.47
CA ALA A 172 14.79 -8.13 -9.83
C ALA A 172 14.89 -7.93 -8.31
N ALA A 173 15.89 -8.51 -7.64
CA ALA A 173 15.97 -8.57 -6.18
C ALA A 173 16.16 -7.20 -5.47
N THR A 174 16.53 -6.13 -6.19
CA THR A 174 16.83 -4.83 -5.60
C THR A 174 15.85 -3.78 -6.08
N ALA A 175 15.28 -3.02 -5.13
CA ALA A 175 14.43 -1.89 -5.42
C ALA A 175 15.24 -0.77 -6.12
N PRO A 176 14.66 -0.07 -7.10
CA PRO A 176 15.30 1.09 -7.71
C PRO A 176 15.71 2.12 -6.65
N ALA A 177 16.88 2.76 -6.83
CA ALA A 177 17.36 3.79 -5.91
C ALA A 177 16.43 5.01 -5.81
N THR A 178 15.64 5.27 -6.85
CA THR A 178 14.62 6.32 -6.87
C THR A 178 13.38 5.86 -7.64
N ILE A 179 12.24 6.49 -7.33
CA ILE A 179 11.02 6.37 -8.15
C ILE A 179 11.14 7.37 -9.32
N ALA A 180 11.68 6.91 -10.45
CA ALA A 180 11.83 7.70 -11.67
C ALA A 180 10.73 7.36 -12.69
N SER A 181 10.30 8.38 -13.45
CA SER A 181 9.30 8.27 -14.52
C SER A 181 8.02 7.50 -14.14
N PRO A 182 7.35 7.86 -13.02
CA PRO A 182 6.16 7.15 -12.59
C PRO A 182 5.00 7.36 -13.57
N THR A 183 4.23 6.31 -13.80
CA THR A 183 2.97 6.35 -14.56
C THR A 183 1.80 6.15 -13.59
N ALA A 184 0.83 7.06 -13.60
CA ALA A 184 -0.32 7.00 -12.70
C ALA A 184 -1.14 5.72 -12.89
N LYS A 185 -1.69 5.20 -11.78
CA LYS A 185 -2.58 4.04 -11.76
C LYS A 185 -3.86 4.38 -11.02
N GLN A 186 -4.97 3.82 -11.48
CA GLN A 186 -6.28 4.03 -10.85
C GLN A 186 -6.44 3.21 -9.56
N PHE A 187 -5.87 2.00 -9.52
CA PHE A 187 -5.95 1.16 -8.33
C PHE A 187 -4.88 1.51 -7.31
N VAL A 188 -5.29 1.74 -6.07
CA VAL A 188 -4.45 2.09 -4.91
C VAL A 188 -4.40 0.91 -3.95
N PRO A 189 -3.31 0.12 -3.94
CA PRO A 189 -3.10 -0.93 -2.95
C PRO A 189 -3.19 -0.44 -1.50
N TYR A 190 -3.82 -1.24 -0.64
CA TYR A 190 -3.84 -1.04 0.80
C TYR A 190 -2.53 -1.55 1.44
N VAL A 191 -1.86 -0.68 2.18
CA VAL A 191 -0.62 -1.00 2.89
C VAL A 191 -0.70 -0.60 4.35
N VAL A 192 -0.05 -1.39 5.21
CA VAL A 192 0.11 -1.11 6.63
C VAL A 192 1.57 -1.21 7.01
N LEU A 193 2.06 -0.24 7.79
CA LEU A 193 3.43 -0.17 8.28
C LEU A 193 3.39 -0.27 9.81
N THR A 194 4.33 -1.00 10.38
CA THR A 194 4.54 -1.15 11.83
C THR A 194 6.03 -1.08 12.14
#